data_AF-A0A916GEI0-F1
#
_entry.id   AF-A0A916GEI0-F1
#
_cell.length_a   1.000
_cell.length_b   1.000
_cell.length_c   1.000
_cell.angle_alpha   90.00
_cell.angle_beta   90.00
_cell.angle_gamma   90.00
#
_symmetry.space_group_name_H-M   'P 1'
#
loop_
_entity.id
_entity.type
_entity.pdbx_description
1 polymer ?
#
loop_
_entity_poly.entity_id
_entity_poly.type
_entity_poly.pdbx_seq_one_letter_code
_entity_poly.pdbx_strand_id
1 'polypeptide(L)'
;MMAGLTPIGLAVASLWTLWIFYLAVMSLYRAHHARTLSLPAKLLGYPVLAVGALLDAAVNIVIMSVVFAERPSEWLLTQRLARHIKRGCGWRRKLASWICSHLLNPFDPDQRGHCR
;
A
#
# COMPACT_ATOMS: atom_id res chain seq x y z
N MET A 1 -4.93 -16.69 -27.20
CA MET A 1 -3.90 -15.68 -26.86
C MET A 1 -4.42 -14.48 -26.05
N MET A 2 -5.73 -14.31 -25.80
CA MET A 2 -6.26 -13.16 -25.02
C MET A 2 -6.27 -13.36 -23.48
N ALA A 3 -6.13 -14.60 -22.99
CA ALA A 3 -6.28 -14.93 -21.57
C ALA A 3 -5.07 -14.57 -20.67
N GLY A 4 -3.89 -14.33 -21.26
CA GLY A 4 -2.68 -13.95 -20.49
C GLY A 4 -2.58 -12.44 -20.24
N LEU A 5 -3.14 -11.62 -21.12
CA LEU A 5 -3.12 -10.16 -21.02
C LEU A 5 -4.10 -9.64 -19.95
N THR A 6 -5.20 -10.36 -19.73
CA THR A 6 -6.24 -9.98 -18.77
C THR A 6 -5.78 -10.03 -17.30
N PRO A 7 -5.14 -11.09 -16.77
CA PRO A 7 -4.70 -11.12 -15.37
C PRO A 7 -3.56 -10.11 -15.11
N ILE A 8 -2.67 -9.90 -16.08
CA ILE A 8 -1.59 -8.91 -15.96
C ILE A 8 -2.19 -7.50 -15.90
N GLY A 9 -3.15 -7.20 -16.80
CA GLY A 9 -3.87 -5.93 -16.78
C GLY A 9 -4.58 -5.68 -15.45
N LEU A 10 -5.26 -6.69 -14.90
CA LEU A 10 -5.92 -6.60 -13.59
C LEU A 10 -4.92 -6.40 -12.45
N ALA A 11 -3.77 -7.09 -12.48
CA ALA A 11 -2.72 -6.91 -11.47
C ALA A 11 -2.17 -5.48 -11.48
N VAL A 12 -1.83 -4.94 -12.66
CA VAL A 12 -1.34 -3.57 -12.81
C VAL A 12 -2.42 -2.57 -12.37
N ALA A 13 -3.66 -2.74 -12.80
CA ALA A 13 -4.78 -1.90 -12.41
C ALA A 13 -5.00 -1.93 -10.88
N SER A 14 -4.86 -3.09 -10.25
CA SER A 14 -5.01 -3.23 -8.79
C SER A 14 -3.90 -2.52 -8.02
N LEU A 15 -2.63 -2.61 -8.48
CA LEU A 15 -1.50 -1.88 -7.87
C LEU A 15 -1.67 -0.37 -8.02
N TRP A 16 -2.10 0.09 -9.19
CA TRP A 16 -2.38 1.51 -9.43
C TRP A 16 -3.54 2.01 -8.57
N THR A 17 -4.63 1.23 -8.48
CA THR A 17 -5.79 1.55 -7.66
C THR A 17 -5.40 1.59 -6.17
N LEU A 18 -4.61 0.63 -5.70
CA LEU A 18 -4.08 0.61 -4.33
C LEU A 18 -3.27 1.87 -4.03
N TRP A 19 -2.43 2.30 -4.97
CA TRP A 19 -1.65 3.53 -4.82
C TRP A 19 -2.55 4.78 -4.71
N ILE A 20 -3.64 4.87 -5.49
CA ILE A 20 -4.63 5.95 -5.35
C ILE A 20 -5.29 5.93 -3.97
N PHE A 21 -5.74 4.77 -3.50
CA PHE A 21 -6.31 4.64 -2.16
C PHE A 21 -5.30 5.00 -1.08
N TYR A 22 -4.03 4.64 -1.24
CA TYR A 22 -2.96 5.06 -0.34
C TYR A 22 -2.85 6.59 -0.28
N LEU A 23 -2.81 7.28 -1.43
CA LEU A 23 -2.79 8.75 -1.47
C LEU A 23 -4.02 9.37 -0.78
N ALA A 24 -5.22 8.81 -1.02
CA ALA A 24 -6.45 9.26 -0.40
C ALA A 24 -6.43 9.07 1.13
N VAL A 25 -5.97 7.91 1.61
CA VAL A 25 -5.86 7.62 3.05
C VAL A 25 -4.80 8.50 3.71
N MET A 26 -3.66 8.74 3.06
CA MET A 26 -2.64 9.67 3.58
C MET A 26 -3.15 11.11 3.63
N SER A 27 -3.97 11.56 2.67
CA SER A 27 -4.58 12.89 2.73
C SER A 27 -5.57 13.01 3.89
N LEU A 28 -6.38 11.97 4.11
CA LEU A 28 -7.29 11.86 5.24
C LEU A 28 -6.53 11.90 6.56
N TYR A 29 -5.43 11.16 6.65
CA TYR A 29 -4.55 11.12 7.81
C TYR A 29 -3.94 12.50 8.08
N ARG A 30 -3.44 13.20 7.05
CA ARG A 30 -2.95 14.59 7.19
C ARG A 30 -4.01 15.52 7.78
N ALA A 31 -5.23 15.49 7.24
CA ALA A 31 -6.30 16.34 7.73
C ALA A 31 -6.78 15.93 9.13
N HIS A 32 -6.68 14.63 9.48
CA HIS A 32 -6.96 14.15 10.83
C HIS A 32 -5.92 14.68 11.83
N HIS A 33 -4.63 14.60 11.49
CA HIS A 33 -3.53 15.13 12.30
C HIS A 33 -3.56 16.65 12.44
N ALA A 34 -3.96 17.36 11.38
CA ALA A 34 -4.19 18.81 11.41
C ALA A 34 -5.45 19.22 12.19
N ARG A 35 -6.24 18.27 12.70
CA ARG A 35 -7.53 18.50 13.38
C ARG A 35 -8.55 19.26 12.53
N THR A 36 -8.46 19.17 11.20
CA THR A 36 -9.38 19.84 10.25
C THR A 36 -10.52 18.95 9.75
N LEU A 37 -10.58 17.67 10.16
CA LEU A 37 -11.63 16.75 9.71
C LEU A 37 -13.00 17.09 10.33
N SER A 38 -13.91 17.59 9.50
CA SER A 38 -15.33 17.76 9.83
C SER A 38 -16.05 16.42 9.96
N LEU A 39 -17.21 16.40 10.64
CA LEU A 39 -18.00 15.17 10.82
C LEU A 39 -18.44 14.54 9.47
N PRO A 40 -18.92 15.31 8.47
CA PRO A 40 -19.23 14.73 7.16
C PRO A 40 -18.01 14.12 6.47
N ALA A 41 -16.84 14.76 6.58
CA ALA A 41 -15.60 14.23 6.01
C ALA A 41 -15.17 12.92 6.67
N LYS A 42 -15.38 12.76 7.99
CA LYS A 42 -15.15 11.48 8.69
C LYS A 42 -16.08 10.38 8.19
N LEU A 43 -17.37 10.69 8.04
CA LEU A 43 -18.37 9.74 7.61
C LEU A 43 -18.08 9.19 6.20
N LEU A 44 -17.64 10.04 5.28
CA LEU A 44 -17.28 9.64 3.92
C LEU A 44 -15.88 9.02 3.83
N GLY A 45 -14.94 9.52 4.63
CA GLY A 45 -13.54 9.11 4.57
C GLY A 45 -13.25 7.75 5.23
N TYR A 46 -13.96 7.37 6.30
CA TYR A 46 -13.75 6.09 6.97
C TYR A 46 -14.07 4.86 6.08
N PRO A 47 -15.15 4.87 5.28
CA PRO A 47 -15.34 3.85 4.24
C PRO A 47 -14.19 3.77 3.24
N VAL A 48 -13.64 4.90 2.79
CA VAL A 48 -12.48 4.93 1.88
C VAL A 48 -11.26 4.25 2.52
N LEU A 49 -11.02 4.51 3.81
CA LEU A 49 -9.97 3.85 4.58
C LEU A 49 -10.21 2.34 4.68
N ALA A 50 -11.43 1.91 4.96
CA ALA A 50 -11.78 0.50 5.04
C ALA A 50 -11.57 -0.23 3.71
N VAL A 51 -12.04 0.35 2.60
CA VAL A 51 -11.84 -0.19 1.25
C VAL A 51 -10.36 -0.24 0.88
N GLY A 52 -9.62 0.83 1.16
CA GLY A 52 -8.17 0.88 0.92
C GLY A 52 -7.42 -0.20 1.68
N ALA A 53 -7.77 -0.44 2.96
CA ALA A 53 -7.15 -1.48 3.78
C ALA A 53 -7.48 -2.90 3.30
N LEU A 54 -8.73 -3.15 2.87
CA LEU A 54 -9.13 -4.42 2.28
C LEU A 54 -8.41 -4.68 0.96
N LEU A 55 -8.29 -3.66 0.11
CA LEU A 55 -7.55 -3.75 -1.15
C LEU A 55 -6.05 -4.00 -0.90
N ASP A 56 -5.46 -3.33 0.10
CA ASP A 56 -4.07 -3.54 0.50
C ASP A 56 -3.82 -4.99 0.91
N ALA A 57 -4.72 -5.56 1.71
CA ALA A 57 -4.65 -6.95 2.11
C ALA A 57 -4.80 -7.93 0.93
N ALA A 58 -5.78 -7.69 0.04
CA ALA A 58 -5.99 -8.53 -1.14
C ALA A 58 -4.78 -8.51 -2.09
N VAL A 59 -4.24 -7.33 -2.39
CA VAL A 59 -3.06 -7.17 -3.24
C VAL A 59 -1.83 -7.79 -2.58
N ASN A 60 -1.66 -7.63 -1.27
CA ASN A 60 -0.57 -8.26 -0.54
C ASN A 60 -0.60 -9.79 -0.63
N ILE A 61 -1.78 -10.40 -0.47
CA ILE A 61 -1.96 -11.85 -0.47
C ILE A 61 -1.79 -12.44 -1.86
N VAL A 62 -2.35 -11.81 -2.90
CA VAL A 62 -2.39 -12.38 -4.25
C VAL A 62 -1.19 -11.91 -5.08
N ILE A 63 -1.08 -10.61 -5.30
CA ILE A 63 -0.11 -10.04 -6.24
C ILE A 63 1.29 -10.04 -5.63
N MET A 64 1.43 -9.54 -4.41
CA MET A 64 2.75 -9.35 -3.80
C MET A 64 3.37 -10.67 -3.35
N SER A 65 2.59 -11.74 -3.17
CA SER A 65 3.13 -13.08 -3.00
C SER A 65 3.81 -13.64 -4.24
N VAL A 66 3.30 -13.33 -5.43
CA VAL A 66 3.99 -13.65 -6.68
C VAL A 66 5.23 -12.77 -6.83
N VAL A 67 5.10 -11.46 -6.61
CA VAL A 67 6.20 -10.50 -6.78
C VAL A 67 7.38 -10.80 -5.84
N PHE A 68 7.12 -11.09 -4.55
CA PHE A 68 8.17 -11.45 -3.60
C PHE A 68 8.49 -12.96 -3.61
N ALA A 69 7.84 -13.77 -4.44
CA ALA A 69 7.99 -15.22 -4.47
C ALA A 69 7.99 -15.85 -3.05
N GLU A 70 7.04 -15.42 -2.21
CA GLU A 70 6.89 -15.90 -0.83
C GLU A 70 5.42 -15.71 -0.38
N ARG A 71 4.97 -16.50 0.60
CA ARG A 71 3.64 -16.32 1.19
C ARG A 71 3.62 -15.12 2.14
N PRO A 72 2.48 -14.42 2.27
CA PRO A 72 2.37 -13.31 3.20
C PRO A 72 2.36 -13.86 4.63
N SER A 73 3.03 -13.18 5.55
CA SER A 73 2.88 -13.43 7.00
C SER A 73 2.26 -12.23 7.72
N GLU A 74 2.02 -11.14 7.00
CA GLU A 74 1.32 -9.94 7.42
C GLU A 74 0.06 -9.78 6.57
N TRP A 75 -0.93 -9.09 7.14
CA TRP A 75 -2.14 -8.74 6.40
C TRP A 75 -1.90 -7.61 5.40
N LEU A 76 -1.20 -6.56 5.82
CA LEU A 76 -1.00 -5.36 5.01
C LEU A 76 0.31 -5.39 4.23
N LEU A 77 0.31 -4.85 3.01
CA LEU A 77 1.50 -4.77 2.17
C LEU A 77 2.55 -3.89 2.83
N THR A 78 2.14 -2.78 3.42
CA THR A 78 3.05 -1.83 4.05
C THR A 78 3.84 -2.46 5.21
N GLN A 79 3.20 -3.35 5.99
CA GLN A 79 3.86 -4.11 7.06
C GLN A 79 4.89 -5.09 6.50
N ARG A 80 4.55 -5.79 5.41
CA ARG A 80 5.45 -6.72 4.72
C ARG A 80 6.66 -6.00 4.11
N LEU A 81 6.46 -4.84 3.49
CA LEU A 81 7.54 -4.00 2.98
C LEU A 81 8.49 -3.59 4.11
N ALA A 82 7.96 -3.15 5.25
CA ALA A 82 8.76 -2.81 6.43
C ALA A 82 9.56 -4.02 6.95
N ARG A 83 8.98 -5.23 6.97
CA ARG A 83 9.72 -6.46 7.31
C ARG A 83 10.88 -6.70 6.35
N HIS A 84 10.67 -6.58 5.04
CA HIS A 84 11.74 -6.80 4.06
C HIS A 84 12.86 -5.77 4.17
N ILE A 85 12.55 -4.54 4.54
CA ILE A 85 13.55 -3.50 4.77
C ILE A 85 14.36 -3.80 6.03
N LYS A 86 13.70 -4.22 7.12
CA LYS A 86 14.35 -4.51 8.42
C LYS A 86 15.14 -5.81 8.46
N ARG A 87 14.55 -6.89 7.94
CA ARG A 87 15.04 -8.28 8.11
C ARG A 87 15.37 -8.97 6.79
N GLY A 88 14.98 -8.40 5.66
CA GLY A 88 15.22 -9.00 4.35
C GLY A 88 16.63 -8.81 3.82
N CYS A 89 16.98 -9.60 2.80
CA CYS A 89 18.25 -9.51 2.09
C CYS A 89 18.03 -9.58 0.57
N GLY A 90 19.08 -9.27 -0.20
CA GLY A 90 19.08 -9.38 -1.65
C GLY A 90 18.05 -8.49 -2.36
N TRP A 91 17.43 -9.03 -3.41
CA TRP A 91 16.51 -8.27 -4.28
C TRP A 91 15.19 -7.91 -3.60
N ARG A 92 14.69 -8.73 -2.66
CA ARG A 92 13.44 -8.46 -1.92
C ARG A 92 13.55 -7.17 -1.11
N ARG A 93 14.65 -7.00 -0.40
CA ARG A 93 14.95 -5.77 0.34
C ARG A 93 15.12 -4.57 -0.60
N LYS A 94 15.83 -4.74 -1.72
CA LYS A 94 16.01 -3.66 -2.71
C LYS A 94 14.68 -3.19 -3.29
N LEU A 95 13.82 -4.12 -3.71
CA LEU A 95 12.49 -3.83 -4.23
C LEU A 95 11.61 -3.14 -3.17
N ALA A 96 11.55 -3.69 -1.95
CA ALA A 96 10.77 -3.09 -0.87
C ALA A 96 11.26 -1.67 -0.54
N SER A 97 12.58 -1.47 -0.50
CA SER A 97 13.18 -0.15 -0.27
C SER A 97 12.82 0.83 -1.39
N TRP A 98 12.88 0.39 -2.65
CA TRP A 98 12.53 1.23 -3.80
C TRP A 98 11.06 1.64 -3.80
N ILE A 99 10.15 0.69 -3.56
CA ILE A 99 8.71 0.94 -3.44
C ILE A 99 8.48 1.99 -2.34
N CYS A 100 9.02 1.77 -1.15
CA CYS A 100 8.80 2.70 -0.05
C CYS A 100 9.41 4.07 -0.32
N SER A 101 10.64 4.17 -0.84
CA SER A 101 11.30 5.47 -1.05
C SER A 101 10.69 6.30 -2.17
N HIS A 102 10.18 5.68 -3.23
CA HIS A 102 9.69 6.40 -4.41
C HIS A 102 8.16 6.53 -4.44
N LEU A 103 7.42 5.53 -3.94
CA LEU A 103 5.96 5.48 -4.10
C LEU A 103 5.18 5.83 -2.82
N LEU A 104 5.75 5.57 -1.64
CA LEU A 104 5.05 5.80 -0.35
C LEU A 104 5.59 7.00 0.41
N ASN A 105 6.87 6.97 0.81
CA ASN A 105 7.49 7.95 1.70
C ASN A 105 7.28 9.43 1.30
N PRO A 106 7.26 9.82 0.01
CA PRO A 106 6.99 11.22 -0.36
C PRO A 106 5.61 11.74 0.10
N PHE A 107 4.64 10.83 0.26
CA PHE A 107 3.26 11.16 0.62
C PHE A 107 2.93 10.84 2.08
N ASP A 108 3.79 10.10 2.77
CA ASP A 108 3.70 9.84 4.19
C ASP A 108 3.96 11.13 5.01
N PRO A 109 2.97 11.61 5.78
CA PRO A 109 3.14 12.82 6.59
C PRO A 109 4.04 12.61 7.81
N ASP A 110 4.12 11.39 8.32
CA ASP A 110 5.08 11.05 9.37
C ASP A 110 6.43 10.82 8.71
N GLN A 111 7.21 11.90 8.54
CA GLN A 111 8.57 11.88 7.94
C GLN A 111 9.57 10.92 8.63
N ARG A 112 9.15 10.19 9.66
CA ARG A 112 9.89 9.07 10.28
C ARG A 112 9.88 7.81 9.41
N GLY A 113 9.03 7.74 8.39
CA GLY A 113 9.01 6.70 7.37
C GLY A 113 8.28 5.45 7.84
N HIS A 114 7.06 5.26 7.35
CA HIS A 114 6.24 4.05 7.54
C HIS A 114 7.03 2.75 7.28
N CYS A 115 8.04 2.78 6.40
CA CYS A 115 8.83 1.63 6.02
C CYS A 115 10.27 1.58 6.60
N ARG A 116 10.58 2.29 7.69
CA ARG A 116 11.92 2.19 8.35
C ARG A 116 11.95 1.17 9.46
#